data_AF-A0A821YX43-F1
#
_entry.id   AF-A0A821YX43-F1
#
_cell.length_a   1.000
_cell.length_b   1.000
_cell.length_c   1.000
_cell.angle_alpha   90.00
_cell.angle_beta   90.00
_cell.angle_gamma   90.00
#
_symmetry.space_group_name_H-M   'P 1'
#
loop_
_entity.id
_entity.type
_entity.pdbx_description
1 polymer ?
#
loop_
_entity_poly.entity_id
_entity_poly.type
_entity_poly.pdbx_seq_one_letter_code
_entity_poly.pdbx_strand_id
1 'polypeptide(L)'
;MRFNNGQKLTISFLEKNDLKHGELILETGENIKKYVEHIAWNKDSTILALVLRQENDSYLQLWSSSNYHWYLKQSFSFSSINIQTLLWNIDINNKLICITNNGQYHSMSWSWISQVSYTNTRSLVFLIDGCHLFISDFTHSSIPPSMSSYEIICPLPILAIAFDDDDDHYQLILILSDCSLATCSSSSSSSSNLTNFRRIIHLSEIKSVHYVISLISSTESSIKNIHNTTYYRLINQEFYFIENSHLYTG
;
A
#
# COMPACT_ATOMS: atom_id res chain seq x y z
N MET A 1 -18.41 -12.16 -17.98
CA MET A 1 -18.71 -10.93 -18.76
C MET A 1 -17.47 -10.57 -19.56
N ARG A 2 -17.57 -10.34 -20.88
CA ARG A 2 -16.45 -9.92 -21.73
C ARG A 2 -16.71 -8.47 -22.16
N PHE A 3 -15.75 -7.58 -21.97
CA PHE A 3 -15.85 -6.16 -22.36
C PHE A 3 -14.88 -5.85 -23.51
N ASN A 4 -15.32 -5.00 -24.45
CA ASN A 4 -14.55 -4.51 -25.61
C ASN A 4 -13.94 -3.12 -25.31
N ASN A 5 -12.86 -2.79 -26.03
CA ASN A 5 -11.98 -1.62 -25.88
C ASN A 5 -12.69 -0.30 -25.49
N GLY A 6 -12.17 0.35 -24.44
CA GLY A 6 -12.62 1.66 -23.94
C GLY A 6 -13.60 1.65 -22.76
N GLN A 7 -14.06 0.47 -22.33
CA GLN A 7 -14.98 0.34 -21.20
C GLN A 7 -14.23 0.28 -19.86
N LYS A 8 -14.55 1.23 -18.96
CA LYS A 8 -14.16 1.19 -17.55
C LYS A 8 -14.89 0.02 -16.88
N LEU A 9 -14.13 -0.92 -16.31
CA LEU A 9 -14.70 -2.03 -15.55
C LEU A 9 -15.23 -1.49 -14.22
N THR A 10 -16.52 -1.66 -13.97
CA THR A 10 -17.17 -1.05 -12.79
C THR A 10 -17.91 -2.10 -11.99
N ILE A 11 -17.76 -2.05 -10.66
CA ILE A 11 -18.54 -2.83 -9.70
C ILE A 11 -19.59 -1.88 -9.11
N SER A 12 -20.87 -2.14 -9.36
CA SER A 12 -21.98 -1.35 -8.82
C SER A 12 -22.51 -1.98 -7.55
N PHE A 13 -22.75 -1.17 -6.52
CA PHE A 13 -23.37 -1.61 -5.28
C PHE A 13 -24.85 -1.23 -5.31
N LEU A 14 -25.72 -2.14 -4.87
CA LEU A 14 -27.16 -1.96 -4.85
C LEU A 14 -27.66 -2.03 -3.40
N GLU A 15 -28.64 -1.20 -3.07
CA GLU A 15 -29.43 -1.32 -1.85
C GLU A 15 -30.44 -2.47 -1.97
N LYS A 16 -31.09 -2.82 -0.85
CA LYS A 16 -32.14 -3.88 -0.82
C LYS A 16 -33.36 -3.58 -1.70
N ASN A 17 -33.54 -2.33 -2.10
CA ASN A 17 -34.60 -1.85 -2.99
C ASN A 17 -34.17 -1.85 -4.47
N ASP A 18 -33.03 -2.48 -4.81
CA ASP A 18 -32.42 -2.54 -6.14
C ASP A 18 -31.93 -1.19 -6.69
N LEU A 19 -31.90 -0.13 -5.88
CA LEU A 19 -31.33 1.15 -6.27
C LEU A 19 -29.81 1.13 -6.13
N LYS A 20 -29.13 1.75 -7.09
CA LYS A 20 -27.67 1.90 -7.07
C LYS A 20 -27.23 2.83 -5.93
N HIS A 21 -26.30 2.34 -5.11
CA HIS A 21 -25.72 3.05 -3.99
C HIS A 21 -24.18 2.99 -4.05
N GLY A 22 -23.61 3.78 -4.95
CA GLY A 22 -22.16 3.86 -5.16
C GLY A 22 -21.63 2.86 -6.18
N GLU A 23 -20.37 3.06 -6.55
CA GLU A 23 -19.65 2.23 -7.50
C GLU A 23 -18.15 2.25 -7.21
N LEU A 24 -17.49 1.16 -7.57
CA LEU A 24 -16.04 1.05 -7.62
C LEU A 24 -15.64 0.93 -9.09
N ILE A 25 -14.86 1.91 -9.57
CA ILE A 25 -14.34 1.95 -10.93
C ILE A 25 -12.94 1.36 -10.91
N LEU A 26 -12.72 0.30 -11.68
CA LEU A 26 -11.42 -0.36 -11.84
C LEU A 26 -10.74 0.18 -13.11
N GLU A 27 -9.50 0.62 -12.96
CA GLU A 27 -8.70 1.10 -14.08
C GLU A 27 -8.31 -0.06 -15.00
N THR A 28 -8.87 -0.06 -16.20
CA THR A 28 -8.50 -0.95 -17.29
C THR A 28 -7.59 -0.17 -18.24
N GLY A 29 -6.29 -0.46 -18.20
CA GLY A 29 -5.33 0.09 -19.16
C GLY A 29 -5.78 -0.14 -20.61
N GLU A 30 -5.44 0.79 -21.49
CA GLU A 30 -5.83 0.71 -22.89
C GLU A 30 -5.37 -0.63 -23.51
N ASN A 31 -6.29 -1.31 -24.20
CA ASN A 31 -6.08 -2.60 -24.88
C ASN A 31 -5.84 -3.84 -23.99
N ILE A 32 -5.93 -3.71 -22.67
CA ILE A 32 -5.77 -4.86 -21.75
C ILE A 32 -7.13 -5.39 -21.32
N LYS A 33 -7.44 -6.64 -21.65
CA LYS A 33 -8.66 -7.31 -21.20
C LYS A 33 -8.51 -7.75 -19.75
N LYS A 34 -9.10 -6.99 -18.83
CA LYS A 34 -9.28 -7.39 -17.42
C LYS A 34 -10.74 -7.73 -17.13
N TYR A 35 -10.97 -8.70 -16.25
CA TYR A 35 -12.31 -8.96 -15.69
C TYR A 35 -12.21 -9.40 -14.23
N VAL A 36 -13.31 -9.21 -13.50
CA VAL A 36 -13.41 -9.66 -12.10
C VAL A 36 -13.83 -11.12 -12.08
N GLU A 37 -13.06 -11.95 -11.38
CA GLU A 37 -13.31 -13.38 -11.23
C GLU A 37 -13.86 -13.74 -9.86
N HIS A 38 -13.33 -13.10 -8.80
CA HIS A 38 -13.83 -13.26 -7.44
C HIS A 38 -14.03 -11.90 -6.79
N ILE A 39 -15.08 -11.82 -5.96
CA ILE A 39 -15.43 -10.67 -5.12
C ILE A 39 -15.81 -11.24 -3.75
N ALA A 40 -15.19 -10.74 -2.68
CA ALA A 40 -15.50 -11.19 -1.33
C ALA A 40 -15.30 -10.08 -0.30
N TRP A 41 -16.32 -9.82 0.51
CA TRP A 41 -16.24 -8.96 1.68
C TRP A 41 -15.69 -9.72 2.88
N ASN A 42 -14.87 -9.05 3.68
CA ASN A 42 -14.53 -9.54 5.01
C ASN A 42 -15.75 -9.46 5.96
N LYS A 43 -15.63 -10.05 7.15
CA LYS A 43 -16.73 -10.24 8.10
C LYS A 43 -17.45 -8.95 8.53
N ASP A 44 -16.72 -7.85 8.67
CA ASP A 44 -17.26 -6.56 9.13
C ASP A 44 -17.52 -5.58 7.98
N SER A 45 -17.40 -6.03 6.72
CA SER A 45 -17.60 -5.21 5.51
C SER A 45 -16.69 -3.98 5.42
N THR A 46 -15.50 -4.03 6.03
CA THR A 46 -14.51 -2.95 5.94
C THR A 46 -13.50 -3.16 4.80
N ILE A 47 -13.30 -4.41 4.36
CA ILE A 47 -12.37 -4.78 3.29
C ILE A 47 -13.09 -5.58 2.21
N LEU A 48 -13.02 -5.09 0.98
CA LEU A 48 -13.47 -5.78 -0.23
C LEU A 48 -12.26 -6.38 -0.95
N ALA A 49 -12.20 -7.72 -1.02
CA ALA A 49 -11.21 -8.43 -1.82
C ALA A 49 -11.74 -8.68 -3.23
N LEU A 50 -10.90 -8.40 -4.22
CA LEU A 50 -11.16 -8.68 -5.64
C LEU A 50 -10.04 -9.54 -6.21
N VAL A 51 -10.40 -10.55 -7.02
CA VAL A 51 -9.45 -11.20 -7.93
C VAL A 51 -9.78 -10.72 -9.32
N LEU A 52 -8.84 -10.01 -9.93
CA LEU A 52 -8.89 -9.64 -11.33
C LEU A 52 -8.09 -10.65 -12.15
N ARG A 53 -8.65 -11.08 -13.26
CA ARG A 53 -7.93 -11.83 -14.29
C ARG A 53 -7.52 -10.87 -15.40
N GLN A 54 -6.27 -10.94 -15.79
CA GLN A 54 -5.74 -10.24 -16.96
C GLN A 54 -4.84 -11.23 -17.70
N GLU A 55 -5.23 -11.59 -18.92
CA GLU A 55 -4.53 -12.62 -19.69
C GLU A 55 -4.31 -13.92 -18.88
N ASN A 56 -3.05 -14.29 -18.63
CA ASN A 56 -2.66 -15.47 -17.88
C ASN A 56 -2.33 -15.17 -16.40
N ASP A 57 -2.51 -13.94 -15.96
CA ASP A 57 -2.14 -13.48 -14.62
C ASP A 57 -3.38 -13.20 -13.76
N SER A 58 -3.23 -13.44 -12.46
CA SER A 58 -4.19 -13.09 -11.42
C SER A 58 -3.69 -11.89 -10.64
N TYR A 59 -4.58 -10.95 -10.30
CA TYR A 59 -4.28 -9.85 -9.39
C TYR A 59 -5.24 -9.90 -8.21
N LEU A 60 -4.71 -10.06 -7.01
CA LEU A 60 -5.48 -9.95 -5.78
C LEU A 60 -5.41 -8.52 -5.27
N GLN A 61 -6.55 -7.85 -5.18
CA GLN A 61 -6.64 -6.49 -4.68
C GLN A 61 -7.49 -6.43 -3.41
N LEU A 62 -7.07 -5.58 -2.47
CA LEU A 62 -7.83 -5.25 -1.29
C LEU A 62 -8.21 -3.77 -1.31
N TRP A 63 -9.52 -3.55 -1.22
CA TRP A 63 -10.14 -2.24 -1.29
C TRP A 63 -10.79 -1.91 0.04
N SER A 64 -10.78 -0.63 0.39
CA SER A 64 -11.51 -0.08 1.53
C SER A 64 -12.24 1.17 1.10
N SER A 65 -13.39 1.45 1.70
CA SER A 65 -14.15 2.66 1.39
C SER A 65 -14.19 3.61 2.57
N SER A 66 -14.05 4.91 2.31
CA SER A 66 -14.24 5.97 3.29
C SER A 66 -14.59 7.26 2.57
N ASN A 67 -15.50 8.06 3.14
CA ASN A 67 -15.98 9.32 2.55
C ASN A 67 -16.41 9.19 1.07
N TYR A 68 -17.15 8.13 0.74
CA TYR A 68 -17.61 7.80 -0.63
C TYR A 68 -16.49 7.55 -1.66
N HIS A 69 -15.24 7.41 -1.21
CA HIS A 69 -14.11 7.06 -2.05
C HIS A 69 -13.64 5.64 -1.76
N TRP A 70 -13.23 4.94 -2.82
CA TRP A 70 -12.65 3.62 -2.74
C TRP A 70 -11.14 3.70 -2.87
N TYR A 71 -10.45 3.27 -1.83
CA TYR A 71 -9.00 3.24 -1.76
C TYR A 71 -8.47 1.84 -2.05
N LEU A 72 -7.58 1.71 -3.04
CA LEU A 72 -6.82 0.48 -3.26
C LEU A 72 -5.69 0.40 -2.22
N LYS A 73 -5.84 -0.46 -1.22
CA LYS A 73 -4.87 -0.56 -0.11
C LYS A 73 -3.73 -1.53 -0.39
N GLN A 74 -4.00 -2.61 -1.11
CA GLN A 74 -3.01 -3.66 -1.42
C GLN A 74 -3.32 -4.26 -2.80
N SER A 75 -2.29 -4.62 -3.57
CA SER A 75 -2.43 -5.28 -4.85
C SER A 75 -1.28 -6.26 -5.09
N PHE A 76 -1.57 -7.56 -5.14
CA PHE A 76 -0.61 -8.63 -5.33
C PHE A 76 -0.77 -9.27 -6.70
N SER A 77 0.34 -9.39 -7.44
CA SER A 77 0.37 -10.09 -8.73
C SER A 77 0.70 -11.56 -8.53
N PHE A 78 -0.07 -12.43 -9.17
CA PHE A 78 0.21 -13.86 -9.30
C PHE A 78 0.43 -14.13 -10.79
N SER A 79 1.71 -14.15 -11.19
CA SER A 79 2.08 -14.33 -12.59
C SER A 79 2.16 -15.80 -12.97
N SER A 80 1.52 -16.18 -14.09
CA SER A 80 1.44 -17.57 -14.58
C SER A 80 0.82 -18.58 -13.60
N ILE A 81 0.37 -18.14 -12.43
CA ILE A 81 -0.25 -18.92 -11.37
C ILE A 81 -1.53 -18.18 -11.02
N ASN A 82 -2.64 -18.90 -11.02
CA ASN A 82 -3.95 -18.28 -11.08
C ASN A 82 -4.71 -18.60 -9.81
N ILE A 83 -5.23 -17.58 -9.11
CA ILE A 83 -6.13 -17.80 -7.98
C ILE A 83 -7.40 -18.49 -8.51
N GLN A 84 -7.79 -19.59 -7.87
CA GLN A 84 -8.99 -20.38 -8.16
C GLN A 84 -10.07 -20.22 -7.08
N THR A 85 -9.62 -20.02 -5.84
CA THR A 85 -10.51 -19.88 -4.69
C THR A 85 -10.05 -18.72 -3.83
N LEU A 86 -11.01 -17.92 -3.36
CA LEU A 86 -10.81 -16.77 -2.49
C LEU A 86 -11.81 -16.84 -1.33
N LEU A 87 -11.34 -16.89 -0.09
CA LEU A 87 -12.18 -17.04 1.10
C LEU A 87 -11.65 -16.20 2.25
N TRP A 88 -12.53 -15.42 2.90
CA TRP A 88 -12.23 -14.84 4.20
C TRP A 88 -12.43 -15.89 5.30
N ASN A 89 -11.51 -15.94 6.26
CA ASN A 89 -11.63 -16.79 7.43
C ASN A 89 -12.77 -16.30 8.33
N ILE A 90 -13.54 -17.24 8.89
CA ILE A 90 -14.75 -16.94 9.67
C ILE A 90 -14.41 -16.64 11.14
N ASP A 91 -13.34 -17.27 11.64
CA ASP A 91 -12.92 -17.24 13.04
C ASP A 91 -11.90 -16.12 13.29
N ILE A 92 -10.98 -15.92 12.35
CA ILE A 92 -9.90 -14.94 12.43
C ILE A 92 -10.26 -13.74 11.55
N ASN A 93 -10.47 -12.58 12.18
CA ASN A 93 -10.73 -11.33 11.49
C ASN A 93 -9.62 -10.98 10.50
N ASN A 94 -10.01 -10.42 9.35
CA ASN A 94 -9.11 -9.95 8.30
C ASN A 94 -8.07 -10.97 7.85
N LYS A 95 -8.35 -12.27 7.98
CA LYS A 95 -7.53 -13.33 7.42
C LYS A 95 -8.17 -13.82 6.12
N LEU A 96 -7.46 -13.67 5.01
CA LEU A 96 -7.87 -14.19 3.71
C LEU A 96 -7.05 -15.41 3.37
N ILE A 97 -7.71 -16.34 2.70
CA ILE A 97 -7.14 -17.58 2.20
C ILE A 97 -7.37 -17.59 0.70
N CYS A 98 -6.33 -17.91 -0.06
CA CYS A 98 -6.49 -18.21 -1.48
C CYS A 98 -5.78 -19.49 -1.88
N ILE A 99 -6.38 -20.21 -2.83
CA ILE A 99 -5.82 -21.42 -3.41
C ILE A 99 -5.62 -21.16 -4.90
N THR A 100 -4.46 -21.51 -5.41
CA THR A 100 -4.08 -21.34 -6.81
C THR A 100 -4.31 -22.61 -7.63
N ASN A 101 -4.31 -22.47 -8.96
CA ASN A 101 -4.49 -23.58 -9.91
C ASN A 101 -3.38 -24.63 -9.86
N ASN A 102 -2.19 -24.30 -9.34
CA ASN A 102 -1.11 -25.24 -9.10
C ASN A 102 -1.13 -25.83 -7.67
N GLY A 103 -2.21 -25.62 -6.91
CA GLY A 103 -2.42 -26.19 -5.59
C GLY A 103 -1.68 -25.49 -4.45
N GLN A 104 -1.14 -24.28 -4.66
CA GLN A 104 -0.55 -23.52 -3.56
C GLN A 104 -1.63 -22.95 -2.67
N TYR A 105 -1.41 -23.09 -1.36
CA TYR A 105 -2.23 -22.50 -0.31
C TYR A 105 -1.54 -21.24 0.21
N HIS A 106 -2.24 -20.11 0.13
CA HIS A 106 -1.78 -18.83 0.66
C HIS A 106 -2.74 -18.37 1.76
N SER A 107 -2.18 -17.91 2.86
CA SER A 107 -2.96 -17.32 3.95
C SER A 107 -2.30 -16.03 4.41
N MET A 108 -3.07 -14.95 4.41
CA MET A 108 -2.61 -13.61 4.70
C MET A 108 -3.55 -12.95 5.69
N SER A 109 -3.01 -12.16 6.61
CA SER A 109 -3.78 -11.43 7.62
C SER A 109 -3.44 -9.94 7.53
N TRP A 110 -4.44 -9.07 7.68
CA TRP A 110 -4.22 -7.62 7.69
C TRP A 110 -4.68 -6.97 8.99
N SER A 111 -3.91 -5.98 9.41
CA SER A 111 -4.26 -5.03 10.45
C SER A 111 -4.25 -3.61 9.88
N TRP A 112 -5.05 -2.74 10.46
CA TRP A 112 -5.03 -1.32 10.13
C TRP A 112 -3.85 -0.65 10.84
N ILE A 113 -3.05 0.08 10.08
CA ILE A 113 -1.91 0.84 10.60
C ILE A 113 -2.07 2.29 10.13
N SER A 114 -1.92 3.24 11.06
CA SER A 114 -1.80 4.66 10.72
C SER A 114 -0.32 4.96 10.48
N GLN A 115 0.02 5.30 9.23
CA GLN A 115 1.37 5.71 8.87
C GLN A 115 1.52 7.22 9.10
N VAL A 116 2.22 7.57 10.18
CA VAL A 116 2.40 8.96 10.61
C VAL A 116 3.86 9.23 10.94
N SER A 117 4.44 10.29 10.39
CA SER A 117 5.69 10.86 10.91
C SER A 117 5.33 11.85 12.00
N TYR A 118 5.85 11.62 13.20
CA TYR A 118 5.79 12.59 14.29
C TYR A 118 7.22 12.88 14.77
N THR A 119 7.78 13.96 14.25
CA THR A 119 9.03 14.54 14.73
C THR A 119 8.71 15.83 15.50
N ASN A 120 9.72 16.40 16.16
CA ASN A 120 9.54 17.69 16.86
C ASN A 120 9.14 18.83 15.91
N THR A 121 9.41 18.68 14.62
CA THR A 121 9.26 19.73 13.61
C THR A 121 8.15 19.44 12.60
N ARG A 122 7.69 18.19 12.45
CA ARG A 122 6.66 17.82 11.46
C ARG A 122 5.66 16.78 11.94
N SER A 123 4.45 16.89 11.40
CA SER A 123 3.36 15.93 11.59
C SER A 123 2.78 15.52 10.24
N LEU A 124 3.37 14.50 9.62
CA LEU A 124 2.95 14.01 8.30
C LEU A 124 2.08 12.76 8.44
N VAL A 125 1.01 12.70 7.66
CA VAL A 125 0.15 11.51 7.54
C VAL A 125 0.20 10.99 6.12
N PHE A 126 0.43 9.69 5.97
CA PHE A 126 0.57 9.02 4.68
C PHE A 126 -0.64 8.13 4.38
N LEU A 127 -1.17 8.23 3.17
CA LEU A 127 -2.33 7.47 2.72
C LEU A 127 -2.05 6.83 1.35
N ILE A 128 -2.05 5.49 1.32
CA ILE A 128 -1.97 4.70 0.08
C ILE A 128 -3.34 4.65 -0.60
N ASP A 129 -3.33 4.92 -1.90
CA ASP A 129 -4.40 4.65 -2.84
C ASP A 129 -3.85 4.12 -4.17
N GLY A 130 -3.62 2.81 -4.24
CA GLY A 130 -3.07 2.17 -5.42
C GLY A 130 -1.70 2.73 -5.75
N CYS A 131 -1.57 3.33 -6.94
CA CYS A 131 -0.34 3.97 -7.40
C CYS A 131 -0.07 5.34 -6.74
N HIS A 132 -1.04 5.89 -6.00
CA HIS A 132 -0.98 7.22 -5.42
C HIS A 132 -0.66 7.14 -3.94
N LEU A 133 0.28 7.98 -3.50
CA LEU A 133 0.54 8.26 -2.10
C LEU A 133 0.19 9.71 -1.80
N PHE A 134 -0.85 9.88 -1.00
CA PHE A 134 -1.26 11.18 -0.49
C PHE A 134 -0.56 11.47 0.84
N ILE A 135 -0.02 12.68 0.96
CA ILE A 135 0.71 13.14 2.14
C ILE A 135 0.01 14.38 2.67
N SER A 136 -0.45 14.32 3.91
CA SER A 136 -1.07 15.47 4.60
C SER A 136 -0.12 15.99 5.67
N ASP A 137 0.29 17.24 5.51
CA ASP A 137 1.13 17.97 6.46
C ASP A 137 0.25 18.73 7.47
N PHE A 138 0.13 18.18 8.67
CA PHE A 138 -0.65 18.75 9.77
C PHE A 138 0.17 19.72 10.63
N THR A 139 1.43 19.98 10.30
CA THR A 139 2.32 20.87 11.07
C THR A 139 1.77 22.29 11.14
N HIS A 140 1.14 22.76 10.05
CA HIS A 140 0.70 24.16 9.93
C HIS A 140 -0.76 24.32 9.50
N SER A 141 -1.46 23.25 9.10
CA SER A 141 -2.85 23.34 8.63
C SER A 141 -3.64 22.06 8.86
N SER A 142 -4.93 22.17 9.18
CA SER A 142 -5.83 21.02 9.16
C SER A 142 -6.31 20.73 7.74
N ILE A 143 -5.96 19.56 7.21
CA ILE A 143 -6.33 19.12 5.87
C ILE A 143 -7.45 18.08 5.98
N PRO A 144 -8.57 18.24 5.25
CA PRO A 144 -9.67 17.28 5.31
C PRO A 144 -9.28 15.97 4.60
N PRO A 145 -9.89 14.82 4.96
CA PRO A 145 -9.46 13.50 4.49
C PRO A 145 -9.50 13.26 2.97
N SER A 146 -10.30 14.03 2.23
CA SER A 146 -10.36 13.96 0.75
C SER A 146 -9.29 14.82 0.06
N MET A 147 -8.44 15.49 0.83
CA MET A 147 -7.39 16.38 0.33
C MET A 147 -6.03 15.95 0.90
N SER A 148 -4.96 16.38 0.25
CA SER A 148 -3.58 16.17 0.70
C SER A 148 -2.74 17.41 0.41
N SER A 149 -1.63 17.57 1.15
CA SER A 149 -0.62 18.60 0.87
C SER A 149 0.18 18.26 -0.38
N TYR A 150 0.50 16.98 -0.53
CA TYR A 150 1.36 16.46 -1.59
C TYR A 150 0.83 15.12 -2.07
N GLU A 151 1.13 14.81 -3.33
CA GLU A 151 0.79 13.56 -3.97
C GLU A 151 2.02 13.01 -4.70
N ILE A 152 2.32 11.74 -4.46
CA ILE A 152 3.36 11.00 -5.17
C ILE A 152 2.67 9.92 -6.01
N ILE A 153 2.95 9.88 -7.31
CA ILE A 153 2.40 8.90 -8.24
C ILE A 153 3.49 7.92 -8.64
N CYS A 154 3.25 6.64 -8.38
CA CYS A 154 4.13 5.52 -8.71
C CYS A 154 3.68 4.81 -10.00
N PRO A 155 4.58 4.13 -10.72
CA PRO A 155 4.20 3.37 -11.92
C PRO A 155 3.39 2.10 -11.60
N LEU A 156 3.44 1.64 -10.35
CA LEU A 156 2.78 0.45 -9.85
C LEU A 156 2.15 0.71 -8.48
N PRO A 157 1.13 -0.06 -8.08
CA PRO A 157 0.50 0.08 -6.77
C PRO A 157 1.51 -0.04 -5.62
N ILE A 158 1.35 0.81 -4.61
CA ILE A 158 2.18 0.87 -3.42
C ILE A 158 1.65 -0.16 -2.41
N LEU A 159 2.54 -1.02 -1.90
CA LEU A 159 2.25 -2.03 -0.88
C LEU A 159 2.58 -1.54 0.52
N ALA A 160 3.71 -0.85 0.66
CA ALA A 160 4.19 -0.40 1.96
C ALA A 160 4.98 0.88 1.82
N ILE A 161 5.03 1.62 2.91
CA ILE A 161 5.78 2.85 3.04
C ILE A 161 6.68 2.71 4.26
N ALA A 162 7.88 3.22 4.13
CA ALA A 162 8.78 3.43 5.24
C ALA A 162 9.39 4.81 5.06
N PHE A 163 9.66 5.52 6.16
CA PHE A 163 10.22 6.86 6.10
C PHE A 163 11.24 7.04 7.21
N ASP A 164 12.20 7.91 6.94
CA ASP A 164 13.15 8.45 7.91
C ASP A 164 13.02 9.97 7.85
N ASP A 165 12.94 10.60 9.01
CA ASP A 165 12.74 12.05 9.17
C ASP A 165 13.78 12.53 10.17
N ASP A 166 14.93 12.94 9.65
CA ASP A 166 15.95 13.66 10.39
C ASP A 166 15.70 15.17 10.21
N ASP A 167 16.10 15.99 11.17
CA ASP A 167 15.66 17.40 11.28
C ASP A 167 15.83 18.21 9.97
N ASP A 168 16.85 17.88 9.15
CA ASP A 168 17.15 18.53 7.86
C ASP A 168 16.89 17.67 6.61
N HIS A 169 16.61 16.38 6.75
CA HIS A 169 16.50 15.44 5.64
C HIS A 169 15.38 14.42 5.88
N TYR A 170 14.42 14.37 4.96
CA TYR A 170 13.47 13.26 4.92
C TYR A 170 13.81 12.32 3.77
N GLN A 171 13.70 11.03 4.05
CA GLN A 171 13.84 9.97 3.07
C GLN A 171 12.63 9.04 3.16
N LEU A 172 11.87 8.96 2.07
CA LEU A 172 10.73 8.09 1.91
C LEU A 172 11.11 6.90 1.03
N ILE A 173 10.69 5.70 1.43
CA ILE A 173 10.73 4.51 0.60
C ILE A 173 9.35 3.92 0.46
N LEU A 174 9.07 3.51 -0.77
CA LEU A 174 7.83 2.87 -1.17
C LEU A 174 8.17 1.48 -1.69
N ILE A 175 7.48 0.46 -1.18
CA ILE A 175 7.49 -0.88 -1.77
C ILE A 175 6.32 -0.95 -2.75
N LEU A 176 6.56 -1.36 -4.00
CA LEU A 176 5.54 -1.49 -5.04
C LEU A 176 5.09 -2.94 -5.22
N SER A 177 4.01 -3.15 -5.95
CA SER A 177 3.32 -4.45 -6.10
C SER A 177 4.14 -5.57 -6.76
N ASP A 178 5.18 -5.22 -7.52
CA ASP A 178 6.15 -6.16 -8.09
C ASP A 178 7.35 -6.40 -7.16
N CYS A 179 7.20 -6.03 -5.88
CA CYS A 179 8.25 -5.99 -4.86
C CYS A 179 9.36 -4.99 -5.19
N SER A 180 9.09 -4.02 -6.07
CA SER A 180 10.04 -2.95 -6.34
C SER A 180 10.05 -1.87 -5.24
N LEU A 181 11.03 -0.95 -5.26
CA LEU A 181 11.39 0.01 -4.24
C LEU A 181 11.59 1.34 -4.94
N ALA A 182 10.79 2.33 -4.58
CA ALA A 182 10.98 3.71 -4.98
C ALA A 182 11.50 4.52 -3.79
N THR A 183 12.44 5.44 -4.04
CA THR A 183 13.01 6.32 -3.01
C THR A 183 12.69 7.77 -3.35
N CYS A 184 12.28 8.56 -2.36
CA CYS A 184 12.09 9.99 -2.49
C CYS A 184 12.86 10.69 -1.36
N SER A 185 13.71 11.67 -1.68
CA SER A 185 14.44 12.45 -0.68
C SER A 185 14.42 13.93 -1.01
N SER A 186 14.47 14.77 0.03
CA SER A 186 14.74 16.19 -0.12
C SER A 186 16.15 16.54 0.36
N SER A 187 16.84 17.35 -0.44
CA SER A 187 18.06 18.03 -0.01
C SER A 187 17.72 19.48 0.31
N SER A 188 18.06 19.92 1.53
CA SER A 188 17.89 21.26 2.10
C SER A 188 18.55 22.43 1.33
N SER A 189 19.06 22.22 0.11
CA SER A 189 19.80 23.21 -0.68
C SER A 189 18.98 23.98 -1.72
N SER A 190 17.64 23.83 -1.76
CA SER A 190 16.81 24.73 -2.56
C SER A 190 15.40 24.87 -1.98
N SER A 191 15.15 26.03 -1.36
CA SER A 191 13.83 26.56 -1.01
C SER A 191 13.02 26.88 -2.26
N SER A 192 12.58 25.86 -2.98
CA SER A 192 11.65 26.04 -4.09
C SER A 192 10.87 24.76 -4.30
N ASN A 193 9.66 24.73 -3.75
CA ASN A 193 8.56 23.79 -4.02
C ASN A 193 8.91 22.29 -3.95
N LEU A 194 8.15 21.53 -3.16
CA LEU A 194 8.13 20.05 -3.18
C LEU A 194 7.67 19.43 -4.51
N THR A 195 7.87 20.10 -5.66
CA THR A 195 7.31 19.72 -6.96
C THR A 195 8.28 18.99 -7.88
N ASN A 196 9.55 18.74 -7.50
CA ASN A 196 10.50 18.12 -8.43
C ASN A 196 11.24 16.89 -7.88
N PHE A 197 10.82 15.76 -8.44
CA PHE A 197 11.48 14.47 -8.61
C PHE A 197 13.01 14.52 -8.55
N ARG A 198 13.63 13.51 -7.92
CA ARG A 198 15.06 13.26 -8.12
C ARG A 198 15.51 11.87 -8.55
N ARG A 199 14.72 10.79 -8.47
CA ARG A 199 15.10 9.52 -9.11
C ARG A 199 14.02 8.45 -9.02
N ILE A 200 13.72 7.79 -10.14
CA ILE A 200 13.16 6.42 -10.12
C ILE A 200 14.38 5.49 -10.23
N ILE A 201 14.65 4.69 -9.21
CA ILE A 201 15.71 3.67 -9.26
C ILE A 201 15.02 2.34 -9.57
N HIS A 202 15.29 1.78 -10.75
CA HIS A 202 14.86 0.42 -11.08
C HIS A 202 15.74 -0.60 -10.34
N LEU A 203 15.13 -1.57 -9.66
CA LEU A 203 15.82 -2.58 -8.82
C LEU A 203 16.71 -3.58 -9.53
N SER A 204 16.85 -3.50 -10.85
CA SER A 204 17.89 -4.25 -11.55
C SER A 204 19.30 -3.98 -11.00
N GLU A 205 19.49 -2.94 -10.17
CA GLU A 205 20.74 -2.57 -9.52
C GLU A 205 20.88 -2.99 -8.04
N ILE A 206 19.86 -3.58 -7.41
CA ILE A 206 19.89 -3.95 -5.97
C ILE A 206 20.24 -5.42 -5.81
N LYS A 207 21.26 -5.69 -4.98
CA LYS A 207 21.84 -7.04 -4.81
C LYS A 207 21.03 -7.93 -3.86
N SER A 208 20.32 -7.35 -2.89
CA SER A 208 19.63 -8.08 -1.82
C SER A 208 18.71 -7.15 -0.99
N VAL A 209 17.62 -7.71 -0.45
CA VAL A 209 16.74 -7.08 0.54
C VAL A 209 16.76 -7.95 1.79
N HIS A 210 17.06 -7.37 2.96
CA HIS A 210 17.15 -8.10 4.23
C HIS A 210 16.10 -7.59 5.22
N TYR A 211 15.29 -8.51 5.76
CA TYR A 211 14.38 -8.23 6.87
C TYR A 211 15.13 -8.43 8.18
N VAL A 212 15.34 -7.37 8.97
CA VAL A 212 16.01 -7.47 10.26
C VAL A 212 15.01 -7.24 11.38
N ILE A 213 14.45 -8.33 11.89
CA ILE A 213 13.69 -8.34 13.14
C ILE A 213 14.72 -8.38 14.29
N SER A 214 15.31 -7.25 14.63
CA SER A 214 16.17 -7.16 15.81
C SER A 214 15.72 -6.05 16.74
N LEU A 215 15.30 -6.43 17.95
CA LEU A 215 15.34 -5.55 19.11
C LEU A 215 16.81 -5.32 19.45
N ILE A 216 17.39 -4.20 19.00
CA ILE A 216 18.75 -3.81 19.40
C ILE A 216 18.61 -3.05 20.73
N SER A 217 19.09 -3.66 21.81
CA SER A 217 19.12 -3.00 23.12
C SER A 217 20.04 -1.78 23.07
N SER A 218 19.52 -0.70 23.64
CA SER A 218 20.03 0.67 23.63
C SER A 218 21.35 0.88 24.37
N THR A 219 22.50 0.62 23.73
CA THR A 219 23.76 1.22 24.20
C THR A 219 24.62 1.86 23.10
N GLU A 220 24.36 1.64 21.81
CA GLU A 220 25.18 2.22 20.73
C GLU A 220 24.43 3.01 19.65
N SER A 221 23.11 3.15 19.73
CA SER A 221 22.33 3.98 18.80
C SER A 221 21.66 5.14 19.55
N SER A 222 21.77 6.34 18.97
CA SER A 222 21.12 7.58 19.42
C SER A 222 19.58 7.55 19.32
N ILE A 223 19.00 6.41 18.94
CA ILE A 223 17.56 6.23 18.74
C ILE A 223 16.90 6.02 20.10
N LYS A 224 16.59 7.14 20.78
CA LYS A 224 15.73 7.13 21.97
C LYS A 224 14.29 6.85 21.54
N ASN A 225 13.73 5.75 22.04
CA ASN A 225 12.30 5.41 22.14
C ASN A 225 11.35 6.12 21.17
N ILE A 226 11.01 5.47 20.05
CA ILE A 226 9.94 5.95 19.16
C ILE A 226 8.94 4.81 18.92
N HIS A 227 7.69 5.09 19.26
CA HIS A 227 6.56 4.18 19.19
C HIS A 227 5.94 4.15 17.77
N ASN A 228 5.62 2.97 17.25
CA ASN A 228 4.75 2.72 16.08
C ASN A 228 5.23 3.15 14.67
N THR A 229 6.53 3.08 14.37
CA THR A 229 7.06 3.35 13.02
C THR A 229 7.96 2.23 12.49
N THR A 230 7.79 1.91 11.20
CA THR A 230 8.72 1.03 10.45
C THR A 230 9.81 1.90 9.85
N TYR A 231 11.02 1.82 10.42
CA TYR A 231 12.18 2.49 9.88
C TYR A 231 12.87 1.61 8.85
N TYR A 232 13.64 2.23 7.98
CA TYR A 232 14.59 1.50 7.13
C TYR A 232 15.91 2.24 7.05
N ARG A 233 16.96 1.51 6.71
CA ARG A 233 18.25 2.11 6.36
C ARG A 233 18.81 1.41 5.14
N LEU A 234 19.36 2.19 4.22
CA LEU A 234 20.14 1.69 3.09
C LEU A 234 21.62 1.73 3.47
N ILE A 235 22.27 0.57 3.54
CA ILE A 235 23.71 0.46 3.81
C ILE A 235 24.31 -0.44 2.73
N ASN A 236 25.36 0.02 2.03
CA ASN A 236 26.07 -0.79 1.03
C ASN A 236 25.17 -1.44 -0.06
N GLN A 237 24.14 -0.73 -0.52
CA GLN A 237 23.13 -1.24 -1.47
C GLN A 237 22.22 -2.36 -0.93
N GLU A 238 22.18 -2.54 0.39
CA GLU A 238 21.28 -3.46 1.07
C GLU A 238 20.25 -2.70 1.92
N PHE A 239 19.00 -3.14 1.85
CA PHE A 239 17.90 -2.60 2.63
C PHE A 239 17.72 -3.35 3.93
N TYR A 240 17.61 -2.59 5.02
CA TYR A 240 17.30 -3.07 6.36
C TYR A 240 15.97 -2.47 6.78
N PHE A 241 14.95 -3.30 7.00
CA PHE A 241 13.68 -2.86 7.61
C PHE A 241 13.71 -3.16 9.10
N ILE A 242 13.42 -2.15 9.92
CA ILE A 242 13.33 -2.23 11.37
C ILE A 242 11.88 -1.95 11.75
N GLU A 243 11.16 -3.01 12.11
CA GLU A 243 9.81 -2.90 12.66
C GLU A 243 9.90 -2.80 14.18
N ASN A 244 9.54 -1.64 14.76
CA ASN A 244 9.35 -1.52 16.20
C ASN A 244 8.02 -2.17 16.59
N SER A 245 8.02 -3.49 16.76
CA SER A 245 6.87 -4.20 17.30
C SER A 245 6.71 -3.85 18.79
N HIS A 246 5.76 -2.99 19.13
CA HIS A 246 5.17 -3.06 20.46
C HIS A 246 4.34 -4.35 20.52
N LEU A 247 4.89 -5.38 21.17
CA LEU A 247 4.06 -6.39 21.79
C LEU A 247 3.21 -5.67 22.83
N TYR A 248 1.93 -5.47 22.53
CA TYR A 248 0.93 -5.21 23.57
C TYR A 248 0.95 -6.42 24.50
N THR A 249 1.68 -6.33 25.62
CA THR A 249 1.39 -7.16 26.79
C THR A 249 0.23 -6.52 27.51
N GLY A 250 -0.98 -7.00 27.19
CA GLY A 250 -2.17 -6.85 28.02
C GLY A 250 -2.67 -8.24 28.38
#